data_AF-A0AAN3A5A8-F1
#
_entry.id   AF-A0AAN3A5A8-F1
#
_cell.length_a   1.000
_cell.length_b   1.000
_cell.length_c   1.000
_cell.angle_alpha   90.00
_cell.angle_beta   90.00
_cell.angle_gamma   90.00
#
_symmetry.space_group_name_H-M   'P 1'
#
loop_
_entity.id
_entity.type
_entity.pdbx_description
1 polymer ?
#
loop_
_entity_poly.entity_id
_entity_poly.type
_entity_poly.pdbx_seq_one_letter_code
_entity_poly.pdbx_strand_id
1 'polypeptide(L)'
;MRLKEENLELRDIAKSYNLRGFSFREFLNLQTGMKFRAYSLEEILSTHEQIAKGVLSKVRPLDYFQDYLHHGFYPFFLEKRNFSENLLKTMNMMVEVDILLIKQIELKYLSKIKKLLYLLAVDGPKAPNVSQLASDIQTSRATVMNYIKYLADARLINLVYPKGEEFPKKPSKIMMHNSNLMYSIYPVKVEEQDVLDTFFANSLWKDHKVHKGDKNVSFMVDEVMPFKICQEGAKIKNNPNVTYALHKAEIGRGNQIPLWMFGFLY
;
A
#
# COMPACT_ATOMS: atom_id res chain seq x y z
N MET A 1 -3.36 1.73 17.13
CA MET A 1 -4.23 2.05 18.29
C MET A 1 -5.67 2.05 17.82
N ARG A 2 -6.50 1.14 18.34
CA ARG A 2 -7.90 1.05 17.92
C ARG A 2 -8.76 1.69 19.00
N LEU A 3 -8.57 3.00 19.21
CA LEU A 3 -9.14 3.78 20.31
C LEU A 3 -10.63 3.43 20.58
N LYS A 4 -11.44 3.35 19.51
CA LYS A 4 -12.88 3.07 19.60
C LYS A 4 -13.24 1.58 19.69
N GLU A 5 -12.39 0.67 19.21
CA GLU A 5 -12.65 -0.77 19.29
C GLU A 5 -12.23 -1.32 20.66
N GLU A 6 -11.18 -0.75 21.24
CA GLU A 6 -10.63 -1.13 22.54
C GLU A 6 -11.32 -0.38 23.70
N ASN A 7 -11.98 0.76 23.44
CA ASN A 7 -12.69 1.55 24.45
C ASN A 7 -14.12 1.86 23.98
N LEU A 8 -15.05 0.97 24.29
CA LEU A 8 -16.46 1.07 23.88
C LEU A 8 -17.11 2.38 24.36
N GLU A 9 -16.74 2.87 25.54
CA GLU A 9 -17.25 4.13 26.11
C GLU A 9 -16.89 5.36 25.25
N LEU A 10 -15.77 5.31 24.53
CA LEU A 10 -15.30 6.41 23.68
C LEU A 10 -15.91 6.37 22.26
N ARG A 11 -16.63 5.31 21.91
CA ARG A 11 -17.06 5.03 20.53
C ARG A 11 -17.90 6.16 19.95
N ASP A 12 -18.84 6.69 20.74
CA ASP A 12 -19.84 7.66 20.27
C ASP A 12 -19.53 9.11 20.68
N ILE A 13 -18.53 9.33 21.55
CA ILE A 13 -18.14 10.66 22.02
C ILE A 13 -16.83 11.17 21.41
N ALA A 14 -15.90 10.28 21.05
CA ALA A 14 -14.63 10.68 20.45
C ALA A 14 -14.74 10.75 18.92
N LYS A 15 -14.26 11.83 18.30
CA LYS A 15 -14.01 11.87 16.85
C LYS A 15 -12.55 11.50 16.61
N SER A 16 -12.32 10.37 15.94
CA SER A 16 -10.98 9.93 15.56
C SER A 16 -10.79 10.22 14.08
N TYR A 17 -9.75 11.00 13.76
CA TYR A 17 -9.33 11.22 12.38
C TYR A 17 -7.98 10.55 12.17
N ASN A 18 -7.87 9.83 11.05
CA ASN A 18 -6.67 9.08 10.74
C ASN A 18 -5.93 9.76 9.60
N LEU A 19 -4.84 10.44 9.92
CA LEU A 19 -3.97 11.06 8.93
C LEU A 19 -3.19 9.98 8.18
N ARG A 20 -3.28 10.02 6.85
CA ARG A 20 -2.63 9.07 5.94
C ARG A 20 -1.44 9.75 5.28
N GLY A 21 -0.61 8.95 4.61
CA GLY A 21 0.33 9.52 3.65
C GLY A 21 -0.43 10.18 2.49
N PHE A 22 0.27 10.98 1.71
CA PHE A 22 -0.31 11.69 0.59
C PHE A 22 -0.78 10.73 -0.50
N SER A 23 -1.93 11.05 -1.11
CA SER A 23 -2.30 10.47 -2.39
C SER A 23 -1.43 11.01 -3.51
N PHE A 24 -1.42 10.31 -4.65
CA PHE A 24 -0.76 10.84 -5.84
C PHE A 24 -1.38 12.17 -6.27
N ARG A 25 -2.70 12.33 -6.12
CA ARG A 25 -3.40 13.60 -6.35
C ARG A 25 -2.85 14.71 -5.44
N GLU A 26 -2.68 14.45 -4.16
CA GLU A 26 -2.15 15.44 -3.21
C GLU A 26 -0.70 15.80 -3.52
N PHE A 27 0.13 14.79 -3.80
CA PHE A 27 1.49 14.99 -4.28
C PHE A 27 1.52 15.86 -5.55
N LEU A 28 0.68 15.53 -6.54
CA LEU A 28 0.60 16.26 -7.80
C LEU A 28 0.14 17.71 -7.59
N ASN A 29 -0.87 17.93 -6.73
CA ASN A 29 -1.32 19.28 -6.36
C ASN A 29 -0.19 20.09 -5.71
N LEU A 30 0.60 19.48 -4.83
CA LEU A 30 1.74 20.14 -4.18
C LEU A 30 2.87 20.47 -5.16
N GLN A 31 3.18 19.57 -6.09
CA GLN A 31 4.24 19.77 -7.09
C GLN A 31 3.86 20.81 -8.15
N THR A 32 2.57 20.92 -8.49
CA THR A 32 2.12 21.72 -9.64
C THR A 32 1.37 22.99 -9.25
N GLY A 33 0.99 23.14 -7.97
CA GLY A 33 0.10 24.21 -7.51
C GLY A 33 -1.36 24.06 -7.93
N MET A 34 -1.70 22.96 -8.61
CA MET A 34 -3.07 22.66 -9.03
C MET A 34 -3.95 22.27 -7.84
N LYS A 35 -5.26 22.23 -8.07
CA LYS A 35 -6.27 21.86 -7.07
C LYS A 35 -7.23 20.81 -7.61
N PHE A 36 -6.68 19.65 -7.98
CA PHE A 36 -7.48 18.50 -8.38
C PHE A 36 -8.28 17.97 -7.18
N ARG A 37 -9.57 17.73 -7.41
CA ARG A 37 -10.47 17.09 -6.43
C ARG A 37 -10.24 15.58 -6.38
N ALA A 38 -10.65 14.97 -5.27
CA ALA A 38 -10.77 13.51 -5.19
C ALA A 38 -12.01 13.02 -5.98
N TYR A 39 -11.96 11.77 -6.41
CA TYR A 39 -13.03 11.06 -7.11
C TYR A 39 -13.35 9.76 -6.37
N SER A 40 -14.60 9.32 -6.37
CA SER A 40 -14.94 7.99 -5.89
C SER A 40 -14.41 6.90 -6.83
N LEU A 41 -14.30 5.66 -6.34
CA LEU A 41 -13.97 4.54 -7.20
C LEU A 41 -15.00 4.34 -8.31
N GLU A 42 -16.28 4.55 -8.02
CA GLU A 42 -17.36 4.49 -9.01
C GLU A 42 -17.21 5.55 -10.11
N GLU A 43 -16.85 6.79 -9.75
CA GLU A 43 -16.57 7.85 -10.72
C GLU A 43 -15.40 7.47 -11.64
N ILE A 44 -14.31 6.93 -11.08
CA ILE A 44 -13.17 6.46 -11.88
C ILE A 44 -13.60 5.31 -12.81
N LEU A 45 -14.30 4.30 -12.30
CA LEU A 45 -14.72 3.15 -13.10
C LEU A 45 -15.64 3.56 -14.26
N SER A 46 -16.57 4.50 -14.03
CA SER A 46 -17.58 4.90 -15.02
C SER A 46 -17.14 6.01 -15.97
N THR A 47 -16.30 6.96 -15.51
CA THR A 47 -16.01 8.20 -16.24
C THR A 47 -14.52 8.54 -16.36
N HIS A 48 -13.62 7.56 -16.15
CA HIS A 48 -12.17 7.79 -16.21
C HIS A 48 -11.69 8.52 -17.48
N GLU A 49 -12.28 8.26 -18.65
CA GLU A 49 -11.87 8.94 -19.89
C GLU A 49 -12.05 10.47 -19.82
N GLN A 50 -13.16 10.93 -19.24
CA GLN A 50 -13.45 12.35 -19.08
C GLN A 50 -12.57 12.98 -18.00
N ILE A 51 -12.40 12.28 -16.87
CA ILE A 51 -11.52 12.69 -15.78
C ILE A 51 -10.08 12.84 -16.29
N ALA A 52 -9.57 11.83 -17.01
CA ALA A 52 -8.22 11.82 -17.56
C ALA A 52 -8.00 13.00 -18.51
N LYS A 53 -8.92 13.25 -19.45
CA LYS A 53 -8.85 14.42 -20.35
C LYS A 53 -8.83 15.74 -19.58
N GLY A 54 -9.65 15.88 -18.53
CA GLY A 54 -9.68 17.06 -17.67
C GLY A 54 -8.34 17.30 -16.97
N VAL A 55 -7.71 16.26 -16.43
CA VAL A 55 -6.39 16.36 -15.79
C VAL A 55 -5.29 16.64 -16.82
N LEU A 56 -5.27 15.90 -17.94
CA LEU A 56 -4.27 16.03 -19.01
C LEU A 56 -4.26 17.39 -19.68
N SER A 57 -5.40 18.08 -19.73
CA SER A 57 -5.48 19.47 -20.21
C SER A 57 -4.68 20.48 -19.37
N LYS A 58 -4.29 20.11 -18.14
CA LYS A 58 -3.60 20.98 -17.18
C LYS A 58 -2.18 20.49 -16.84
N VAL A 59 -2.00 19.17 -16.75
CA VAL A 59 -0.72 18.55 -16.40
C VAL A 59 -0.65 17.14 -16.97
N ARG A 60 0.56 16.66 -17.31
CA ARG A 60 0.80 15.24 -17.63
C ARG A 60 1.14 14.47 -16.34
N PRO A 61 0.25 13.62 -15.79
CA PRO A 61 0.50 12.98 -14.50
C PRO A 61 1.67 11.99 -14.54
N LEU A 62 1.91 11.33 -15.68
CA LEU A 62 2.99 10.35 -15.82
C LEU A 62 4.38 10.95 -15.60
N ASP A 63 4.57 12.26 -15.85
CA ASP A 63 5.84 12.96 -15.57
C ASP A 63 6.17 12.98 -14.07
N TYR A 64 5.17 12.84 -13.18
CA TYR A 64 5.31 12.91 -11.72
C TYR A 64 5.10 11.56 -11.02
N PHE A 65 4.54 10.58 -11.73
CA PHE A 65 4.06 9.35 -11.12
C PHE A 65 5.20 8.49 -10.58
N GLN A 66 6.32 8.41 -11.30
CA GLN A 66 7.48 7.65 -10.85
C GLN A 66 8.10 8.25 -9.58
N ASP A 67 8.19 9.58 -9.50
CA ASP A 67 8.67 10.27 -8.31
C ASP A 67 7.75 10.02 -7.11
N TYR A 68 6.44 10.00 -7.34
CA TYR A 68 5.50 9.65 -6.29
C TYR A 68 5.71 8.23 -5.77
N LEU A 69 5.84 7.24 -6.67
CA LEU A 69 6.07 5.84 -6.31
C LEU A 69 7.35 5.64 -5.50
N HIS A 70 8.39 6.44 -5.78
CA HIS A 70 9.66 6.38 -5.06
C HIS A 70 9.66 7.18 -3.76
N HIS A 71 9.17 8.42 -3.79
CA HIS A 71 9.38 9.41 -2.73
C HIS A 71 8.25 10.45 -2.56
N GLY A 72 7.00 10.16 -2.97
CA GLY A 72 5.87 11.09 -2.80
C GLY A 72 4.85 10.81 -1.70
N PHE A 73 4.81 9.61 -1.13
CA PHE A 73 3.81 9.23 -0.10
C PHE A 73 3.98 9.98 1.24
N TYR A 74 5.21 10.33 1.61
CA TYR A 74 5.52 11.00 2.88
C TYR A 74 5.93 12.45 2.65
N PRO A 75 5.64 13.39 3.57
CA PRO A 75 5.88 14.82 3.37
C PRO A 75 7.36 15.21 3.30
N PHE A 76 8.30 14.29 3.49
CA PHE A 76 9.74 14.57 3.51
C PHE A 76 10.26 15.15 2.19
N PHE A 77 9.58 14.93 1.05
CA PHE A 77 9.97 15.54 -0.23
C PHE A 77 9.80 17.06 -0.26
N LEU A 78 9.04 17.63 0.68
CA LEU A 78 8.89 19.08 0.85
C LEU A 78 10.08 19.71 1.58
N GLU A 79 10.92 18.90 2.23
CA GLU A 79 12.06 19.37 3.01
C GLU A 79 13.34 19.33 2.17
N LYS A 80 14.30 20.23 2.45
CA LYS A 80 15.67 20.17 1.91
C LYS A 80 16.53 19.14 2.65
N ARG A 81 16.03 17.91 2.78
CA ARG A 81 16.67 16.81 3.51
C ARG A 81 16.63 15.53 2.70
N ASN A 82 17.44 14.55 3.11
CA ASN A 82 17.43 13.25 2.48
C ASN A 82 16.13 12.49 2.80
N PHE A 83 15.32 12.22 1.77
CA PHE A 83 14.03 11.54 1.90
C PHE A 83 14.18 10.16 2.54
N SER A 84 15.09 9.33 2.01
CA SER A 84 15.28 7.94 2.44
C SER A 84 15.80 7.86 3.88
N GLU A 85 16.67 8.78 4.28
CA GLU A 85 17.16 8.84 5.66
C GLU A 85 16.03 9.19 6.65
N ASN A 86 15.20 10.17 6.33
CA ASN A 86 14.05 10.53 7.15
C ASN A 86 13.04 9.39 7.25
N LEU A 87 12.75 8.74 6.12
CA LEU A 87 11.84 7.59 6.09
C LEU A 87 12.38 6.44 6.95
N LEU A 88 13.68 6.12 6.84
CA LEU A 88 14.31 5.10 7.65
C LEU A 88 14.28 5.44 9.15
N LYS A 89 14.52 6.70 9.53
CA LYS A 89 14.38 7.17 10.92
C LYS A 89 12.96 6.96 11.42
N THR A 90 11.95 7.34 10.63
CA THR A 90 10.54 7.13 10.99
C THR A 90 10.19 5.65 11.12
N MET A 91 10.68 4.79 10.23
CA MET A 91 10.51 3.34 10.35
C MET A 91 11.14 2.79 11.63
N ASN A 92 12.36 3.22 11.96
CA ASN A 92 13.02 2.82 13.19
C ASN A 92 12.25 3.29 14.42
N MET A 93 11.78 4.54 14.46
CA MET A 93 10.95 5.04 15.57
C MET A 93 9.67 4.19 15.76
N MET A 94 8.99 3.83 14.67
CA MET A 94 7.79 2.98 14.75
C MET A 94 8.11 1.59 15.32
N VAL A 95 9.23 0.98 14.94
CA VAL A 95 9.59 -0.37 15.39
C VAL A 95 10.19 -0.37 16.81
N GLU A 96 11.07 0.59 17.10
CA GLU A 96 11.84 0.66 18.35
C GLU A 96 11.05 1.27 19.50
N VAL A 97 10.13 2.17 19.22
CA VAL A 97 9.37 2.89 20.24
C VAL A 97 7.91 2.48 20.19
N ASP A 98 7.21 2.76 19.10
CA ASP A 98 5.75 2.63 19.07
C ASP A 98 5.28 1.19 19.23
N ILE A 99 5.82 0.25 18.45
CA ILE A 99 5.43 -1.17 18.53
C ILE A 99 5.76 -1.73 19.92
N LEU A 100 6.95 -1.45 20.46
CA LEU A 100 7.36 -1.97 21.76
C LEU A 100 6.47 -1.44 22.88
N LEU A 101 6.20 -0.13 22.89
CA LEU A 101 5.39 0.51 23.92
C LEU A 101 3.92 0.08 23.84
N ILE A 102 3.32 0.12 22.66
CA ILE A 102 1.89 -0.18 22.46
C ILE A 102 1.60 -1.66 22.74
N LYS A 103 2.47 -2.57 22.31
CA LYS A 103 2.28 -4.02 22.49
C LYS A 103 2.96 -4.55 23.76
N GLN A 104 3.57 -3.67 24.57
CA GLN A 104 4.29 -4.01 25.80
C GLN A 104 5.34 -5.12 25.59
N ILE A 105 6.12 -5.01 24.52
CA ILE A 105 7.14 -5.99 24.17
C ILE A 105 8.46 -5.59 24.84
N GLU A 106 9.09 -6.52 25.56
CA GLU A 106 10.41 -6.30 26.12
C GLU A 106 11.46 -5.98 25.05
N LEU A 107 12.36 -5.02 25.34
CA LEU A 107 13.40 -4.54 24.42
C LEU A 107 14.26 -5.66 23.84
N LYS A 108 14.49 -6.74 24.59
CA LYS A 108 15.27 -7.92 24.13
C LYS A 108 14.71 -8.58 22.86
N TYR A 109 13.43 -8.38 22.55
CA TYR A 109 12.80 -8.93 21.34
C TYR A 109 12.84 -8.00 20.12
N LEU A 110 13.29 -6.75 20.28
CA LEU A 110 13.36 -5.76 19.20
C LEU A 110 14.13 -6.27 17.98
N SER A 111 15.28 -6.92 18.21
CA SER A 111 16.10 -7.48 17.15
C SER A 111 15.35 -8.50 16.28
N LYS A 112 14.44 -9.28 16.87
CA LYS A 112 13.62 -10.26 16.16
C LYS A 112 12.57 -9.59 15.27
N ILE A 113 11.93 -8.51 15.76
CA ILE A 113 10.95 -7.75 14.98
C ILE A 113 11.62 -7.04 13.81
N LYS A 114 12.77 -6.40 14.03
CA LYS A 114 13.57 -5.78 12.95
C LYS A 114 14.01 -6.79 11.90
N LYS A 115 14.54 -7.95 12.34
CA LYS A 115 14.94 -9.03 11.43
C LYS A 115 13.75 -9.55 10.63
N LEU A 116 12.59 -9.71 11.25
CA LEU A 116 11.37 -10.11 10.56
C LEU A 116 10.95 -9.09 9.49
N LEU A 117 10.90 -7.79 9.82
CA LEU A 117 10.57 -6.74 8.86
C LEU A 117 11.53 -6.76 7.66
N TYR A 118 12.83 -6.90 7.92
CA TYR A 118 13.86 -7.03 6.88
C TYR A 118 13.60 -8.23 5.96
N LEU A 119 13.37 -9.42 6.53
CA LEU A 119 13.11 -10.63 5.76
C LEU A 119 11.85 -10.48 4.90
N LEU A 120 10.77 -9.92 5.45
CA LEU A 120 9.53 -9.68 4.71
C LEU A 120 9.70 -8.68 3.57
N ALA A 121 10.53 -7.65 3.74
CA ALA A 121 10.77 -6.64 2.72
C ALA A 121 11.62 -7.17 1.56
N VAL A 122 12.69 -7.91 1.85
CA VAL A 122 13.63 -8.42 0.83
C VAL A 122 13.02 -9.56 0.02
N ASP A 123 12.08 -10.30 0.60
CA ASP A 123 11.45 -11.45 -0.04
C ASP A 123 10.37 -11.10 -1.07
N GLY A 124 9.97 -9.83 -1.12
CA GLY A 124 8.93 -9.30 -2.01
C GLY A 124 7.50 -9.74 -1.68
N PRO A 125 6.50 -9.24 -2.43
CA PRO A 125 5.08 -9.56 -2.29
C PRO A 125 4.70 -11.04 -2.47
N LYS A 126 4.79 -11.85 -1.41
CA LYS A 126 4.40 -13.28 -1.45
C LYS A 126 3.79 -13.82 -0.16
N ALA A 127 3.28 -15.04 -0.21
CA ALA A 127 2.80 -15.75 0.98
C ALA A 127 4.00 -16.02 1.92
N PRO A 128 3.89 -15.70 3.22
CA PRO A 128 5.00 -15.92 4.15
C PRO A 128 5.22 -17.42 4.41
N ASN A 129 6.49 -17.83 4.43
CA ASN A 129 6.87 -19.11 5.00
C ASN A 129 7.05 -18.96 6.52
N VAL A 130 5.95 -19.05 7.25
CA VAL A 130 5.92 -18.83 8.72
C VAL A 130 6.87 -19.77 9.47
N SER A 131 7.05 -21.01 9.01
CA SER A 131 7.96 -21.96 9.63
C SER A 131 9.43 -21.55 9.43
N GLN A 132 9.80 -21.11 8.23
CA GLN A 132 11.15 -20.60 7.96
C GLN A 132 11.42 -19.33 8.76
N LEU A 133 10.49 -18.36 8.74
CA LEU A 133 10.62 -17.12 9.49
C LEU A 133 10.78 -17.38 11.00
N ALA A 134 10.04 -18.36 11.55
CA ALA A 134 10.15 -18.76 12.95
C ALA A 134 11.55 -19.29 13.30
N SER A 135 12.13 -20.10 12.41
CA SER A 135 13.52 -20.54 12.53
C SER A 135 14.50 -19.37 12.45
N ASP A 136 14.36 -18.52 11.43
CA ASP A 136 15.30 -17.43 11.14
C ASP A 136 15.36 -16.39 12.26
N ILE A 137 14.22 -16.05 12.88
CA ILE A 137 14.16 -15.11 14.00
C ILE A 137 14.12 -15.80 15.37
N GLN A 138 14.29 -17.12 15.40
CA GLN A 138 14.40 -17.96 16.60
C GLN A 138 13.22 -17.76 17.57
N THR A 139 12.00 -17.99 17.08
CA THR A 139 10.78 -17.85 17.89
C THR A 139 9.71 -18.84 17.44
N SER A 140 8.54 -18.85 18.08
CA SER A 140 7.43 -19.72 17.69
C SER A 140 6.70 -19.19 16.45
N ARG A 141 6.03 -20.07 15.70
CA ARG A 141 5.18 -19.68 14.57
C ARG A 141 4.05 -18.72 14.98
N ALA A 142 3.49 -18.92 16.17
CA ALA A 142 2.47 -18.04 16.73
C ALA A 142 3.03 -16.62 16.98
N THR A 143 4.23 -16.54 17.54
CA THR A 143 4.92 -15.26 17.76
C THR A 143 5.26 -14.55 16.45
N VAL A 144 5.68 -15.28 15.40
CA VAL A 144 5.87 -14.70 14.06
C VAL A 144 4.58 -14.07 13.54
N MET A 145 3.46 -14.79 13.63
CA MET A 145 2.16 -14.27 13.19
C MET A 145 1.74 -13.02 13.99
N ASN A 146 2.02 -12.98 15.29
CA ASN A 146 1.78 -11.80 16.12
C ASN A 146 2.66 -10.62 15.68
N TYR A 147 3.95 -10.84 15.43
CA TYR A 147 4.84 -9.77 14.94
C TYR A 147 4.45 -9.27 13.54
N ILE A 148 4.03 -10.15 12.63
CA ILE A 148 3.45 -9.76 11.33
C ILE A 148 2.22 -8.85 11.57
N LYS A 149 1.35 -9.22 12.50
CA LYS A 149 0.18 -8.41 12.83
C LYS A 149 0.58 -7.05 13.41
N TYR A 150 1.62 -6.97 14.24
CA TYR A 150 2.09 -5.71 14.80
C TYR A 150 2.70 -4.79 13.73
N LEU A 151 3.49 -5.33 12.81
CA LEU A 151 4.02 -4.58 11.66
C LEU A 151 2.89 -4.07 10.75
N ALA A 152 1.84 -4.86 10.56
CA ALA A 152 0.67 -4.45 9.79
C ALA A 152 -0.14 -3.35 10.51
N ASP A 153 -0.36 -3.48 11.83
CA ASP A 153 -1.01 -2.46 12.65
C ASP A 153 -0.23 -1.14 12.66
N ALA A 154 1.10 -1.22 12.57
CA ALA A 154 2.02 -0.08 12.47
C ALA A 154 2.14 0.48 11.03
N ARG A 155 1.41 -0.09 10.05
CA ARG A 155 1.43 0.34 8.64
C ARG A 155 2.82 0.31 7.99
N LEU A 156 3.63 -0.67 8.39
CA LEU A 156 4.88 -1.00 7.72
C LEU A 156 4.64 -1.99 6.58
N ILE A 157 3.66 -2.89 6.76
CA ILE A 157 3.26 -3.89 5.78
C ILE A 157 1.74 -3.94 5.62
N ASN A 158 1.29 -4.49 4.50
CA ASN A 158 -0.10 -4.83 4.22
C ASN A 158 -0.25 -6.35 4.10
N LEU A 159 -1.38 -6.86 4.58
CA LEU A 159 -1.72 -8.28 4.54
C LEU A 159 -2.88 -8.48 3.57
N VAL A 160 -2.68 -9.31 2.55
CA VAL A 160 -3.70 -9.63 1.56
C VAL A 160 -4.15 -11.07 1.75
N TYR A 161 -5.45 -11.22 1.94
CA TYR A 161 -6.11 -12.49 2.22
C TYR A 161 -7.01 -12.93 1.06
N PRO A 162 -7.25 -14.24 0.89
CA PRO A 162 -8.38 -14.72 0.10
C PRO A 162 -9.71 -14.13 0.60
N LYS A 163 -10.74 -14.17 -0.24
CA LYS A 163 -12.10 -13.83 0.16
C LYS A 163 -12.54 -14.70 1.35
N GLY A 164 -13.15 -14.07 2.36
CA GLY A 164 -13.62 -14.77 3.57
C GLY A 164 -12.53 -15.18 4.56
N GLU A 165 -11.28 -14.77 4.33
CA GLU A 165 -10.18 -15.01 5.27
C GLU A 165 -9.63 -13.71 5.84
N GLU A 166 -9.19 -13.78 7.09
CA GLU A 166 -8.56 -12.68 7.80
C GLU A 166 -7.61 -13.22 8.87
N PHE A 167 -6.87 -12.33 9.52
CA PHE A 167 -6.08 -12.67 10.70
C PHE A 167 -6.98 -13.35 11.77
N PRO A 168 -6.58 -14.48 12.38
CA PRO A 168 -5.22 -14.99 12.53
C PRO A 168 -4.76 -15.98 11.45
N LYS A 169 -5.53 -16.19 10.37
CA LYS A 169 -5.08 -17.05 9.27
C LYS A 169 -3.80 -16.50 8.63
N LYS A 170 -3.07 -17.38 7.94
CA LYS A 170 -1.89 -17.00 7.18
C LYS A 170 -2.32 -16.20 5.93
N PRO A 171 -1.79 -14.98 5.68
CA PRO A 171 -2.12 -14.23 4.49
C PRO A 171 -1.60 -14.93 3.22
N SER A 172 -2.23 -14.64 2.08
CA SER A 172 -1.77 -15.11 0.77
C SER A 172 -0.65 -14.27 0.19
N LYS A 173 -0.53 -13.01 0.61
CA LYS A 173 0.53 -12.10 0.18
C LYS A 173 0.78 -11.09 1.30
N ILE A 174 2.05 -10.88 1.66
CA ILE A 174 2.49 -9.77 2.50
C ILE A 174 3.23 -8.78 1.60
N MET A 175 2.90 -7.50 1.72
CA MET A 175 3.46 -6.43 0.89
C MET A 175 3.94 -5.30 1.80
N MET A 176 4.84 -4.44 1.32
CA MET A 176 5.08 -3.18 2.01
C MET A 176 3.80 -2.33 2.00
N HIS A 177 3.59 -1.49 3.01
CA HIS A 177 2.34 -0.73 3.12
C HIS A 177 2.15 0.30 2.00
N ASN A 178 3.25 0.86 1.48
CA ASN A 178 3.29 1.73 0.30
C ASN A 178 4.60 1.47 -0.48
N SER A 179 4.67 1.99 -1.70
CA SER A 179 5.82 1.81 -2.60
C SER A 179 7.11 2.44 -2.07
N ASN A 180 7.05 3.60 -1.39
CA ASN A 180 8.22 4.31 -0.87
C ASN A 180 9.00 3.46 0.15
N LEU A 181 8.29 2.69 0.98
CA LEU A 181 8.92 1.78 1.94
C LEU A 181 9.75 0.68 1.25
N MET A 182 9.44 0.31 0.01
CA MET A 182 10.20 -0.68 -0.75
C MET A 182 11.61 -0.18 -1.11
N TYR A 183 11.79 1.15 -1.21
CA TYR A 183 13.07 1.79 -1.55
C TYR A 183 13.92 2.13 -0.32
N SER A 184 13.48 1.76 0.90
CA SER A 184 14.12 2.18 2.16
C SER A 184 15.01 1.10 2.80
N ILE A 185 14.91 -0.17 2.37
CA ILE A 185 15.62 -1.30 2.96
C ILE A 185 16.68 -1.81 1.98
N TYR A 186 17.93 -1.93 2.43
CA TYR A 186 19.07 -2.39 1.62
C TYR A 186 19.28 -3.91 1.74
N PRO A 187 19.61 -4.64 0.64
CA PRO A 187 19.75 -4.14 -0.73
C PRO A 187 18.38 -3.77 -1.31
N VAL A 188 18.33 -2.66 -2.03
CA VAL A 188 17.11 -2.21 -2.70
C VAL A 188 16.84 -3.17 -3.87
N LYS A 189 15.96 -4.14 -3.63
CA LYS A 189 15.47 -5.10 -4.62
C LYS A 189 14.01 -4.80 -4.89
N VAL A 190 13.75 -4.07 -5.96
CA VAL A 190 12.41 -3.57 -6.28
C VAL A 190 12.08 -3.97 -7.72
N GLU A 191 11.10 -4.85 -7.85
CA GLU A 191 10.52 -5.23 -9.13
C GLU A 191 9.39 -4.27 -9.50
N GLU A 192 9.31 -3.85 -10.76
CA GLU A 192 8.31 -2.87 -11.23
C GLU A 192 6.89 -3.32 -10.88
N GLN A 193 6.51 -4.56 -11.23
CA GLN A 193 5.17 -5.07 -10.97
C GLN A 193 4.78 -5.04 -9.48
N ASP A 194 5.73 -5.27 -8.58
CA ASP A 194 5.49 -5.25 -7.13
C ASP A 194 5.20 -3.84 -6.63
N VAL A 195 5.86 -2.83 -7.20
CA VAL A 195 5.60 -1.41 -6.90
C VAL A 195 4.18 -1.04 -7.33
N LEU A 196 3.76 -1.48 -8.51
CA LEU A 196 2.44 -1.16 -9.06
C LEU A 196 1.32 -1.84 -8.28
N ASP A 197 1.50 -3.12 -7.96
CA ASP A 197 0.58 -3.87 -7.09
C ASP A 197 0.47 -3.18 -5.72
N THR A 198 1.60 -2.75 -5.15
CA THR A 198 1.65 -2.07 -3.84
C THR A 198 0.95 -0.72 -3.88
N PHE A 199 1.21 0.09 -4.91
CA PHE A 199 0.53 1.37 -5.12
C PHE A 199 -0.99 1.21 -5.25
N PHE A 200 -1.43 0.26 -6.06
CA PHE A 200 -2.84 0.00 -6.28
C PHE A 200 -3.54 -0.41 -4.98
N ALA A 201 -2.97 -1.39 -4.26
CA ALA A 201 -3.51 -1.86 -3.00
C ALA A 201 -3.55 -0.73 -1.95
N ASN A 202 -2.48 0.06 -1.83
CA ASN A 202 -2.40 1.20 -0.92
C ASN A 202 -3.46 2.27 -1.22
N SER A 203 -3.68 2.58 -2.50
CA SER A 203 -4.65 3.59 -2.93
C SER A 203 -6.09 3.25 -2.57
N LEU A 204 -6.43 1.96 -2.60
CA LEU A 204 -7.78 1.45 -2.29
C LEU A 204 -7.99 1.18 -0.80
N TRP A 205 -6.94 0.90 -0.04
CA TRP A 205 -6.99 0.44 1.36
C TRP A 205 -7.81 1.33 2.30
N LYS A 206 -8.03 2.60 1.92
CA LYS A 206 -8.82 3.55 2.71
C LYS A 206 -10.29 3.15 2.82
N ASP A 207 -10.91 2.98 1.66
CA ASP A 207 -12.36 2.92 1.53
C ASP A 207 -12.82 1.55 1.01
N HIS A 208 -11.87 0.70 0.60
CA HIS A 208 -12.14 -0.59 -0.04
C HIS A 208 -11.34 -1.74 0.57
N LYS A 209 -11.92 -2.95 0.53
CA LYS A 209 -11.24 -4.19 0.92
C LYS A 209 -10.53 -4.79 -0.28
N VAL A 210 -9.22 -5.03 -0.15
CA VAL A 210 -8.39 -5.61 -1.22
C VAL A 210 -8.06 -7.06 -0.86
N HIS A 211 -8.66 -8.01 -1.58
CA HIS A 211 -8.41 -9.44 -1.44
C HIS A 211 -7.47 -9.95 -2.52
N LYS A 212 -6.93 -11.14 -2.30
CA LYS A 212 -6.15 -11.88 -3.28
C LYS A 212 -7.01 -12.13 -4.53
N GLY A 213 -6.47 -11.82 -5.71
CA GLY A 213 -7.11 -12.19 -6.98
C GLY A 213 -7.01 -13.69 -7.29
N ASP A 214 -7.90 -14.13 -8.17
CA ASP A 214 -7.86 -15.48 -8.76
C ASP A 214 -6.88 -15.55 -9.94
N LYS A 215 -6.88 -16.67 -10.69
CA LYS A 215 -6.00 -16.86 -11.85
C LYS A 215 -6.12 -15.68 -12.83
N ASN A 216 -4.97 -15.07 -13.16
CA ASN A 216 -4.82 -13.93 -14.06
C ASN A 216 -5.39 -12.58 -13.56
N VAL A 217 -5.78 -12.49 -12.30
CA VAL A 217 -6.24 -11.26 -11.63
C VAL A 217 -5.27 -10.94 -10.50
N SER A 218 -4.87 -9.68 -10.36
CA SER A 218 -3.96 -9.24 -9.29
C SER A 218 -4.70 -9.19 -7.95
N PHE A 219 -5.88 -8.56 -7.93
CA PHE A 219 -6.67 -8.33 -6.72
C PHE A 219 -8.17 -8.47 -6.97
N MET A 220 -8.91 -8.86 -5.93
CA MET A 220 -10.36 -8.80 -5.88
C MET A 220 -10.77 -7.70 -4.89
N VAL A 221 -11.35 -6.62 -5.38
CA VAL A 221 -11.73 -5.45 -4.57
C VAL A 221 -13.21 -5.55 -4.20
N ASP A 222 -13.51 -5.34 -2.92
CA ASP A 222 -14.86 -5.46 -2.33
C ASP A 222 -15.57 -6.76 -2.73
N GLU A 223 -14.78 -7.83 -2.87
CA GLU A 223 -15.24 -9.19 -3.18
C GLU A 223 -15.92 -9.40 -4.54
N VAL A 224 -16.08 -8.35 -5.36
CA VAL A 224 -16.83 -8.40 -6.63
C VAL A 224 -16.13 -7.75 -7.82
N MET A 225 -15.11 -6.91 -7.58
CA MET A 225 -14.40 -6.19 -8.65
C MET A 225 -13.00 -6.80 -8.87
N PRO A 226 -12.80 -7.65 -9.89
CA PRO A 226 -11.48 -8.17 -10.22
C PRO A 226 -10.64 -7.12 -10.96
N PHE A 227 -9.45 -6.86 -10.44
CA PHE A 227 -8.47 -5.96 -11.03
C PHE A 227 -7.21 -6.69 -11.45
N LYS A 228 -6.73 -6.40 -12.66
CA LYS A 228 -5.42 -6.81 -13.13
C LYS A 228 -4.53 -5.59 -13.30
N ILE A 229 -3.41 -5.57 -12.59
CA ILE A 229 -2.43 -4.49 -12.69
C ILE A 229 -1.42 -4.87 -13.77
N CYS A 230 -1.18 -3.97 -14.71
CA CYS A 230 -0.34 -4.26 -15.87
C CYS A 230 0.76 -3.21 -15.99
N GLN A 231 2.01 -3.70 -15.89
CA GLN A 231 3.18 -2.98 -16.37
C GLN A 231 3.10 -2.73 -17.90
N GLU A 232 3.94 -1.84 -18.40
CA GLU A 232 4.01 -1.55 -19.83
C GLU A 232 4.35 -2.81 -20.65
N GLY A 233 3.76 -2.93 -21.83
CA GLY A 233 4.01 -4.06 -22.74
C GLY A 233 3.37 -5.39 -22.32
N ALA A 234 2.64 -5.45 -21.20
CA ALA A 234 1.93 -6.65 -20.79
C ALA A 234 0.88 -7.06 -21.84
N LYS A 235 0.86 -8.35 -22.22
CA LYS A 235 -0.16 -8.88 -23.13
C LYS A 235 -1.52 -8.93 -22.44
N ILE A 236 -2.45 -8.08 -22.88
CA ILE A 236 -3.82 -8.02 -22.36
C ILE A 236 -4.75 -8.84 -23.26
N LYS A 237 -5.22 -9.98 -22.75
CA LYS A 237 -6.41 -10.65 -23.30
C LYS A 237 -7.62 -9.97 -22.68
N ASN A 238 -8.28 -9.11 -23.43
CA ASN A 238 -9.36 -8.27 -22.89
C ASN A 238 -10.54 -9.13 -22.44
N ASN A 239 -10.75 -9.22 -21.12
CA ASN A 239 -11.92 -9.84 -20.51
C ASN A 239 -12.82 -8.71 -19.99
N PRO A 240 -14.06 -8.58 -20.50
CA PRO A 240 -14.96 -7.48 -20.09
C PRO A 240 -15.29 -7.50 -18.59
N ASN A 241 -15.16 -8.64 -17.93
CA ASN A 241 -15.44 -8.79 -16.50
C ASN A 241 -14.25 -8.40 -15.60
N VAL A 242 -13.11 -8.00 -16.17
CA VAL A 242 -11.90 -7.62 -15.43
C VAL A 242 -11.56 -6.17 -15.75
N THR A 243 -11.25 -5.38 -14.72
CA THR A 243 -10.72 -4.03 -14.90
C THR A 243 -9.19 -4.09 -14.93
N TYR A 244 -8.58 -3.47 -15.94
CA TYR A 244 -7.14 -3.43 -16.13
C TYR A 244 -6.59 -2.07 -15.71
N ALA A 245 -5.70 -2.03 -14.73
CA ALA A 245 -5.01 -0.80 -14.34
C ALA A 245 -3.63 -0.74 -15.03
N LEU A 246 -3.40 0.28 -15.86
CA LEU A 246 -2.26 0.34 -16.79
C LEU A 246 -1.20 1.36 -16.35
N HIS A 247 0.06 0.92 -16.15
CA HIS A 247 1.14 1.76 -15.59
C HIS A 247 1.50 2.99 -16.45
N LYS A 248 1.39 2.93 -17.79
CA LYS A 248 1.82 4.03 -18.68
C LYS A 248 0.74 4.54 -19.64
N ALA A 249 -0.53 4.22 -19.37
CA ALA A 249 -1.62 4.81 -20.12
C ALA A 249 -1.86 6.25 -19.65
N GLU A 250 -1.98 7.21 -20.57
CA GLU A 250 -2.45 8.56 -20.24
C GLU A 250 -3.98 8.57 -20.15
N ILE A 251 -4.65 7.92 -21.09
CA ILE A 251 -6.09 7.82 -21.21
C ILE A 251 -6.48 6.34 -21.30
N GLY A 252 -7.55 5.98 -20.60
CA GLY A 252 -8.13 4.64 -20.63
C GLY A 252 -9.14 4.44 -21.76
N ARG A 253 -9.64 3.22 -21.88
CA ARG A 253 -10.77 2.91 -22.76
C ARG A 253 -11.52 1.69 -22.23
N GLY A 254 -12.84 1.81 -22.09
CA GLY A 254 -13.68 0.71 -21.59
C GLY A 254 -13.26 0.25 -20.20
N ASN A 255 -12.84 -1.00 -20.06
CA ASN A 255 -12.38 -1.58 -18.79
C ASN A 255 -10.86 -1.40 -18.54
N GLN A 256 -10.17 -0.60 -19.33
CA GLN A 256 -8.75 -0.31 -19.17
C GLN A 256 -8.57 1.11 -18.64
N ILE A 257 -8.04 1.25 -17.43
CA ILE A 257 -7.95 2.51 -16.70
C ILE A 257 -6.47 2.81 -16.42
N PRO A 258 -5.99 4.05 -16.63
CA PRO A 258 -4.66 4.45 -16.20
C PRO A 258 -4.44 4.24 -14.70
N LEU A 259 -3.35 3.58 -14.34
CA LEU A 259 -3.07 3.24 -12.94
C LEU A 259 -2.97 4.48 -12.06
N TRP A 260 -2.37 5.57 -12.56
CA TRP A 260 -2.20 6.81 -11.79
C TRP A 260 -3.54 7.40 -11.29
N MET A 261 -4.66 7.11 -11.95
CA MET A 261 -5.98 7.61 -11.56
C MET A 261 -6.45 7.06 -10.22
N PHE A 262 -6.03 5.85 -9.83
CA PHE A 262 -6.38 5.31 -8.51
C PHE A 262 -5.76 6.13 -7.38
N GLY A 263 -4.72 6.90 -7.65
CA GLY A 263 -4.16 7.87 -6.72
C GLY A 263 -4.99 9.15 -6.55
N PHE A 264 -6.17 9.24 -7.16
CA PHE A 264 -7.14 10.33 -6.99
C PHE A 264 -8.35 9.95 -6.12
N LEU A 265 -8.35 8.75 -5.52
CA LEU A 265 -9.46 8.27 -4.68
C LEU A 265 -9.64 9.05 -3.37
N TYR A 266 -8.57 9.65 -2.85
CA TYR A 266 -8.57 10.37 -1.57
C TYR A 266 -7.84 11.70 -1.64
#